data_AF-A0A150KZT6-F1
#
_entry.id   AF-A0A150KZT6-F1
#
_cell.length_a   1.000
_cell.length_b   1.000
_cell.length_c   1.000
_cell.angle_alpha   90.00
_cell.angle_beta   90.00
_cell.angle_gamma   90.00
#
_symmetry.space_group_name_H-M   'P 1'
#
loop_
_entity.id
_entity.type
_entity.pdbx_description
1 polymer ?
#
loop_
_entity_poly.entity_id
_entity_poly.type
_entity_poly.pdbx_seq_one_letter_code
_entity_poly.pdbx_strand_id
1 'polypeptide(L)'
;MSTFNEEINEEELYTMITSAKNKFIEGSERLAGLNIPSTLPDDIKLSLNNVKKELSIGFKILKESLNYFSEYIGTRDPKLHQKYISKRNQGFLYVDGGLTSLATVRLRLNAPKKAIPNTWQVGKGYFYRLEKVIPIKSKIK
;
A
#
# COMPACT_ATOMS: atom_id res chain seq x y z
N MET A 1 3.92 -20.58 9.03
CA MET A 1 3.36 -20.45 7.67
C MET A 1 1.89 -20.82 7.77
N SER A 2 0.97 -19.86 7.70
CA SER A 2 -0.47 -20.17 7.69
C SER A 2 -0.91 -20.45 6.26
N THR A 3 -1.44 -21.65 6.03
CA THR A 3 -2.08 -22.09 4.79
C THR A 3 -3.40 -21.35 4.64
N PHE A 4 -3.43 -20.36 3.74
CA PHE A 4 -4.65 -19.68 3.27
C PHE A 4 -5.49 -20.64 2.40
N ASN A 5 -6.01 -21.71 3.02
CA ASN A 5 -6.95 -22.65 2.41
C ASN A 5 -8.39 -22.44 2.91
N GLU A 6 -8.64 -21.40 3.70
CA GLU A 6 -9.99 -21.05 4.14
C GLU A 6 -10.68 -20.19 3.07
N GLU A 7 -11.88 -20.61 2.67
CA GLU A 7 -12.80 -19.81 1.88
C GLU A 7 -13.14 -18.55 2.69
N ILE A 8 -12.45 -17.43 2.43
CA ILE A 8 -12.76 -16.16 3.06
C ILE A 8 -14.12 -15.70 2.54
N ASN A 9 -15.08 -15.57 3.45
CA ASN A 9 -16.41 -15.08 3.10
C ASN A 9 -16.40 -13.56 2.82
N GLU A 10 -17.50 -13.03 2.28
CA GLU A 10 -17.57 -11.61 1.90
C GLU A 10 -17.41 -10.66 3.10
N GLU A 11 -17.92 -11.02 4.27
CA GLU A 11 -17.85 -10.20 5.49
C GLU A 11 -16.40 -10.08 6.02
N GLU A 12 -15.68 -11.19 6.06
CA GLU A 12 -14.26 -11.23 6.39
C GLU A 12 -13.45 -10.43 5.37
N LEU A 13 -13.78 -10.55 4.08
CA LEU A 13 -13.14 -9.79 3.01
C LEU A 13 -13.35 -8.28 3.18
N TYR A 14 -14.57 -7.84 3.48
CA TYR A 14 -14.88 -6.44 3.79
C TYR A 14 -14.12 -5.94 5.03
N THR A 15 -14.01 -6.77 6.06
CA THR A 15 -13.25 -6.44 7.29
C THR A 15 -11.77 -6.28 6.99
N MET A 16 -11.16 -7.18 6.21
CA MET A 16 -9.76 -7.08 5.79
C MET A 16 -9.51 -5.82 4.97
N ILE A 17 -10.39 -5.50 4.03
CA ILE A 17 -10.28 -4.29 3.20
C ILE A 17 -10.39 -3.03 4.07
N THR A 18 -11.34 -2.98 4.99
CA THR A 18 -11.54 -1.84 5.89
C THR A 18 -10.32 -1.64 6.80
N SER A 19 -9.80 -2.71 7.39
CA SER A 19 -8.56 -2.68 8.17
C SER A 19 -7.38 -2.15 7.36
N ALA A 20 -7.22 -2.62 6.11
CA ALA A 20 -6.15 -2.16 5.24
C ALA A 20 -6.28 -0.67 4.89
N LYS A 21 -7.49 -0.18 4.59
CA LYS A 21 -7.75 1.26 4.37
C LYS A 21 -7.32 2.10 5.57
N ASN A 22 -7.69 1.69 6.78
CA ASN A 22 -7.33 2.40 8.01
C ASN A 22 -5.82 2.44 8.21
N LYS A 23 -5.11 1.33 7.96
CA LYS A 23 -3.64 1.30 8.02
C LYS A 23 -2.97 2.27 7.05
N PHE A 24 -3.52 2.50 5.85
CA PHE A 24 -2.98 3.51 4.94
C PHE A 24 -3.23 4.93 5.41
N ILE A 25 -4.39 5.19 6.04
CA ILE A 25 -4.69 6.48 6.66
C ILE A 25 -3.70 6.75 7.79
N GLU A 26 -3.61 5.83 8.75
CA GLU A 26 -2.66 5.91 9.88
C GLU A 26 -1.21 6.06 9.41
N GLY A 27 -0.81 5.29 8.39
CA GLY A 27 0.52 5.38 7.80
C GLY A 27 0.80 6.75 7.20
N SER A 28 -0.18 7.35 6.52
CA SER A 28 -0.05 8.69 5.93
C SER A 28 0.02 9.77 7.01
N GLU A 29 -0.78 9.66 8.08
CA GLU A 29 -0.77 10.59 9.21
C GLU A 29 0.55 10.51 9.98
N ARG A 30 1.04 9.30 10.26
CA ARG A 30 2.35 9.08 10.89
C ARG A 30 3.47 9.67 10.05
N LEU A 31 3.45 9.46 8.73
CA LEU A 31 4.41 10.08 7.83
C LEU A 31 4.34 11.61 7.90
N ALA A 32 3.15 12.20 7.84
CA ALA A 32 2.98 13.65 7.92
C ALA A 32 3.61 14.23 9.20
N GLY A 33 3.38 13.56 10.35
CA GLY A 33 3.91 13.95 11.65
C GLY A 33 5.42 13.72 11.87
N LEU A 34 6.14 13.08 10.94
CA LEU A 34 7.59 12.94 11.06
C LEU A 34 8.29 14.28 10.87
N ASN A 35 8.98 14.75 11.91
CA ASN A 35 9.83 15.92 11.84
C ASN A 35 11.17 15.57 11.19
N ILE A 36 11.59 16.39 10.23
CA ILE A 36 12.93 16.30 9.64
C ILE A 36 13.85 17.20 10.49
N PRO A 37 14.95 16.68 11.06
CA PRO A 37 15.86 17.47 11.87
C PRO A 37 16.39 18.68 11.09
N SER A 38 16.33 19.87 11.71
CA SER A 38 16.81 21.12 11.11
C SER A 38 18.33 21.14 10.89
N THR A 39 19.06 20.31 11.65
CA THR A 39 20.51 20.12 11.57
C THR A 39 20.97 19.40 10.31
N LEU A 40 20.06 18.82 9.52
CA LEU A 40 20.40 18.16 8.27
C LEU A 40 20.69 19.19 7.15
N PRO A 41 21.59 18.85 6.21
CA PRO A 41 21.80 19.62 4.99
C PRO A 41 20.50 19.83 4.18
N ASP A 42 20.36 20.97 3.51
CA ASP A 42 19.14 21.37 2.79
C ASP A 42 18.73 20.37 1.70
N ASP A 43 19.69 19.84 0.96
CA ASP A 43 19.52 18.80 -0.05
C ASP A 43 18.97 17.48 0.54
N ILE A 44 19.43 17.10 1.74
CA ILE A 44 18.92 15.94 2.47
C ILE A 44 17.49 16.21 2.98
N LYS A 45 17.23 17.39 3.53
CA LYS A 45 15.89 17.78 4.00
C LYS A 45 14.88 17.75 2.86
N LEU A 46 15.25 18.31 1.70
CA LEU A 46 14.43 18.25 0.49
C LEU A 46 14.17 16.81 0.06
N SER A 47 15.20 15.97 0.04
CA SER A 47 15.07 14.55 -0.35
C SER A 47 14.13 13.79 0.59
N LEU A 48 14.25 14.00 1.90
CA LEU A 48 13.36 13.39 2.90
C LEU A 48 11.91 13.89 2.77
N ASN A 49 11.71 15.18 2.48
CA ASN A 49 10.37 15.71 2.19
C ASN A 49 9.75 15.07 0.94
N ASN A 50 10.54 14.87 -0.10
CA ASN A 50 10.08 14.18 -1.31
C ASN A 50 9.70 12.72 -1.01
N VAL A 51 10.51 12.00 -0.24
CA VAL A 51 10.18 10.64 0.24
C VAL A 51 8.84 10.64 0.98
N LYS A 52 8.63 11.55 1.95
CA LYS A 52 7.36 11.66 2.68
C LYS A 52 6.20 11.85 1.71
N LYS A 53 6.33 12.78 0.77
CA LYS A 53 5.30 13.10 -0.24
C LYS A 53 4.97 11.89 -1.13
N GLU A 54 6.00 11.22 -1.66
CA GLU A 54 5.83 10.04 -2.52
C GLU A 54 5.11 8.91 -1.79
N LEU A 55 5.53 8.60 -0.56
CA LEU A 55 4.89 7.59 0.27
C LEU A 55 3.44 7.96 0.62
N SER A 56 3.16 9.21 0.99
CA SER A 56 1.79 9.69 1.26
C SER A 56 0.89 9.58 0.03
N ILE A 57 1.40 9.93 -1.17
CA ILE A 57 0.66 9.76 -2.43
C ILE A 57 0.37 8.27 -2.66
N GLY A 58 1.36 7.40 -2.48
CA GLY A 58 1.20 5.95 -2.60
C GLY A 58 0.11 5.41 -1.67
N PHE A 59 0.13 5.78 -0.39
CA PHE A 59 -0.89 5.35 0.58
C PHE A 59 -2.29 5.84 0.23
N LYS A 60 -2.44 7.09 -0.21
CA LYS A 60 -3.73 7.63 -0.68
C LYS A 60 -4.27 6.82 -1.87
N ILE A 61 -3.42 6.54 -2.85
CA ILE A 61 -3.81 5.79 -4.05
C ILE A 61 -4.15 4.33 -3.70
N LEU A 62 -3.43 3.71 -2.76
CA LEU A 62 -3.74 2.35 -2.30
C LEU A 62 -5.11 2.28 -1.59
N LYS A 63 -5.42 3.27 -0.74
CA LYS A 63 -6.75 3.44 -0.16
C LYS A 63 -7.82 3.59 -1.24
N GLU A 64 -7.60 4.43 -2.26
CA GLU A 64 -8.52 4.58 -3.39
C GLU A 64 -8.74 3.25 -4.12
N SER A 65 -7.68 2.46 -4.34
CA SER A 65 -7.81 1.14 -4.96
C SER A 65 -8.74 0.23 -4.14
N LEU A 66 -8.59 0.23 -2.81
CA LEU A 66 -9.41 -0.58 -1.92
C LEU A 66 -10.86 -0.09 -1.87
N ASN A 67 -11.15 1.17 -2.16
CA ASN A 67 -12.53 1.65 -2.33
C ASN A 67 -13.17 1.00 -3.55
N TYR A 68 -12.48 1.04 -4.71
CA TYR A 68 -12.97 0.36 -5.91
C TYR A 68 -13.12 -1.15 -5.69
N PHE A 69 -12.23 -1.77 -4.91
CA PHE A 69 -12.34 -3.18 -4.60
C PHE A 69 -13.55 -3.51 -3.71
N SER A 70 -13.83 -2.69 -2.68
CA SER A 70 -15.05 -2.82 -1.87
C SER A 70 -16.33 -2.69 -2.70
N GLU A 71 -16.38 -1.73 -3.62
CA GLU A 71 -17.54 -1.54 -4.50
C GLU A 71 -17.67 -2.69 -5.50
N TYR A 72 -16.56 -3.21 -6.01
CA TYR A 72 -16.54 -4.38 -6.89
C TYR A 72 -17.11 -5.63 -6.21
N ILE A 73 -16.82 -5.86 -4.92
CA ILE A 73 -17.36 -7.02 -4.20
C ILE A 73 -18.89 -7.02 -4.18
N GLY A 74 -19.51 -5.85 -3.94
CA GLY A 74 -20.98 -5.75 -3.87
C GLY A 74 -21.67 -5.73 -5.24
N THR A 75 -21.04 -5.14 -6.26
CA THR A 75 -21.66 -4.90 -7.58
C THR A 75 -21.26 -5.89 -8.66
N ARG A 76 -20.08 -6.51 -8.51
CA ARG A 76 -19.41 -7.33 -9.51
C ARG A 76 -19.13 -6.61 -10.85
N ASP A 77 -19.10 -5.27 -10.86
CA ASP A 77 -18.77 -4.50 -12.07
C ASP A 77 -17.28 -4.67 -12.44
N PRO A 78 -16.95 -5.25 -13.62
CA PRO A 78 -15.57 -5.43 -14.05
C PRO A 78 -14.81 -4.11 -14.22
N LYS A 79 -15.48 -2.98 -14.47
CA LYS A 79 -14.83 -1.66 -14.55
C LYS A 79 -14.26 -1.23 -13.22
N LEU A 80 -14.93 -1.55 -12.11
CA LEU A 80 -14.43 -1.27 -10.76
C LEU A 80 -13.22 -2.14 -10.44
N HIS A 81 -13.23 -3.41 -10.86
CA HIS A 81 -12.06 -4.29 -10.71
C HIS A 81 -10.85 -3.76 -11.50
N GLN A 82 -11.04 -3.30 -12.74
CA GLN A 82 -9.97 -2.68 -13.52
C GLN A 82 -9.41 -1.40 -12.86
N LYS A 83 -10.29 -0.55 -12.32
CA LYS A 83 -9.87 0.65 -11.56
C LYS A 83 -9.08 0.28 -10.30
N TYR A 84 -9.51 -0.75 -9.56
CA TYR A 84 -8.76 -1.30 -8.43
C TYR A 84 -7.34 -1.71 -8.85
N ILE A 85 -7.19 -2.54 -9.88
CA ILE A 85 -5.87 -3.02 -10.35
C ILE A 85 -4.98 -1.84 -10.74
N SER A 86 -5.52 -0.90 -11.54
CA SER A 86 -4.78 0.27 -12.02
C SER A 86 -4.27 1.13 -10.85
N LYS A 87 -5.17 1.49 -9.93
CA LYS A 87 -4.81 2.28 -8.74
C LYS A 87 -3.85 1.54 -7.83
N ARG A 88 -4.06 0.24 -7.58
CA ARG A 88 -3.14 -0.57 -6.77
C ARG A 88 -1.73 -0.51 -7.35
N ASN A 89 -1.57 -0.75 -8.65
CA ASN A 89 -0.27 -0.73 -9.30
C ASN A 89 0.37 0.66 -9.24
N GLN A 90 -0.41 1.72 -9.45
CA GLN A 90 0.07 3.09 -9.29
C GLN A 90 0.52 3.36 -7.84
N GLY A 91 -0.25 2.91 -6.85
CA GLY A 91 0.10 3.03 -5.44
C GLY A 91 1.39 2.29 -5.09
N PHE A 92 1.57 1.07 -5.63
CA PHE A 92 2.81 0.31 -5.48
C PHE A 92 4.00 1.06 -6.05
N LEU A 93 3.87 1.64 -7.25
CA LEU A 93 4.94 2.42 -7.87
C LEU A 93 5.41 3.57 -6.97
N TYR A 94 4.49 4.34 -6.39
CA TYR A 94 4.83 5.43 -5.48
C TYR A 94 5.50 4.95 -4.20
N VAL A 95 5.01 3.85 -3.61
CA VAL A 95 5.62 3.31 -2.38
C VAL A 95 7.00 2.74 -2.66
N ASP A 96 7.17 1.94 -3.73
CA ASP A 96 8.46 1.39 -4.14
C ASP A 96 9.46 2.52 -4.48
N GLY A 97 9.01 3.56 -5.17
CA GLY A 97 9.80 4.77 -5.47
C GLY A 97 10.25 5.49 -4.20
N GLY A 98 9.31 5.81 -3.29
CA GLY A 98 9.63 6.48 -2.02
C GLY A 98 10.59 5.68 -1.13
N LEU A 99 10.44 4.35 -1.08
CA LEU A 99 11.36 3.47 -0.35
C LEU A 99 12.75 3.43 -1.00
N THR A 100 12.83 3.46 -2.33
CA THR A 100 14.11 3.53 -3.07
C THR A 100 14.81 4.87 -2.81
N SER A 101 14.08 5.98 -2.90
CA SER A 101 14.57 7.32 -2.57
C SER A 101 15.09 7.39 -1.12
N LEU A 102 14.36 6.77 -0.17
CA LEU A 102 14.79 6.70 1.23
C LEU A 102 16.10 5.91 1.40
N ALA A 103 16.26 4.81 0.67
CA ALA A 103 17.50 4.03 0.68
C ALA A 103 18.69 4.86 0.17
N THR A 104 18.49 5.68 -0.87
CA THR A 104 19.50 6.60 -1.37
C THR A 104 19.88 7.68 -0.35
N VAL A 105 18.88 8.30 0.30
CA VAL A 105 19.13 9.30 1.35
C VAL A 105 19.91 8.69 2.52
N ARG A 106 19.56 7.47 2.91
CA ARG A 106 20.26 6.72 3.95
C ARG A 106 21.75 6.54 3.64
N LEU A 107 22.08 6.19 2.39
CA LEU A 107 23.48 6.05 1.95
C LEU A 107 24.23 7.38 2.06
N ARG A 108 23.62 8.49 1.64
CA ARG A 108 24.22 9.83 1.74
C ARG A 108 24.47 10.25 3.18
N LEU A 109 23.65 9.77 4.12
CA LEU A 109 23.82 10.01 5.55
C LEU A 109 24.79 9.03 6.24
N ASN A 110 25.39 8.08 5.51
CA ASN A 110 26.18 6.99 6.08
C ASN A 110 25.46 6.27 7.24
N ALA A 111 24.13 6.21 7.19
CA ALA A 111 23.32 5.68 8.28
C ALA A 111 23.38 4.13 8.31
N PRO A 112 23.53 3.50 9.48
CA PRO A 112 23.77 2.07 9.61
C PRO A 112 22.65 1.24 8.99
N LYS A 113 23.00 0.11 8.35
CA LYS A 113 22.08 -0.82 7.71
C LYS A 113 21.28 -1.65 8.72
N LYS A 114 20.35 -1.03 9.46
CA LYS A 114 19.19 -1.73 10.03
C LYS A 114 18.38 -2.39 8.92
N ALA A 115 18.12 -3.69 9.05
CA ALA A 115 17.15 -4.39 8.22
C ALA A 115 15.81 -3.65 8.36
N ILE A 116 15.34 -3.06 7.27
CA ILE A 116 13.96 -2.60 7.21
C ILE A 116 13.17 -3.89 7.05
N PRO A 117 12.29 -4.24 8.00
CA PRO A 117 11.47 -5.43 7.88
C PRO A 117 10.79 -5.44 6.51
N ASN A 118 10.73 -6.60 5.88
CA ASN A 118 10.13 -6.77 4.55
C ASN A 118 8.59 -6.66 4.56
N THR A 119 8.04 -5.91 5.52
CA THR A 119 6.62 -5.71 5.77
C THR A 119 5.91 -5.18 4.55
N TRP A 120 6.60 -4.38 3.72
CA TRP A 120 6.05 -3.93 2.46
C TRP A 120 5.88 -5.06 1.42
N GLN A 121 6.88 -5.92 1.19
CA GLN A 121 6.68 -7.03 0.24
C GLN A 121 5.66 -8.04 0.75
N VAL A 122 5.63 -8.30 2.07
CA VAL A 122 4.57 -9.09 2.70
C VAL A 122 3.20 -8.45 2.46
N GLY A 123 3.11 -7.13 2.63
CA GLY A 123 1.92 -6.32 2.32
C GLY A 123 1.45 -6.46 0.87
N LYS A 124 2.36 -6.32 -0.11
CA LYS A 124 2.07 -6.55 -1.53
C LYS A 124 1.53 -7.97 -1.77
N GLY A 125 2.12 -8.97 -1.11
CA GLY A 125 1.64 -10.35 -1.15
C GLY A 125 0.18 -10.50 -0.74
N TYR A 126 -0.29 -9.75 0.26
CA TYR A 126 -1.70 -9.78 0.67
C TYR A 126 -2.64 -9.21 -0.40
N PHE A 127 -2.28 -8.13 -1.10
CA PHE A 127 -3.08 -7.60 -2.21
C PHE A 127 -3.31 -8.62 -3.32
N TYR A 128 -2.26 -9.35 -3.71
CA TYR A 128 -2.37 -10.40 -4.73
C TYR A 128 -3.18 -11.59 -4.22
N ARG A 129 -3.21 -11.85 -2.92
CA ARG A 129 -4.05 -12.90 -2.33
C ARG A 129 -5.53 -12.51 -2.33
N LEU A 130 -5.86 -11.26 -2.03
CA LEU A 130 -7.25 -10.75 -2.10
C LEU A 130 -7.88 -10.97 -3.48
N GLU A 131 -7.09 -10.89 -4.55
CA GLU A 131 -7.54 -11.17 -5.92
C GLU A 131 -7.86 -12.65 -6.19
N LYS A 132 -7.18 -13.56 -5.49
CA LYS A 132 -7.37 -15.02 -5.66
C LYS A 132 -8.56 -15.57 -4.88
N VAL A 133 -8.98 -14.84 -3.85
CA VAL A 133 -10.04 -15.23 -2.91
C VAL A 133 -11.42 -15.06 -3.52
N ILE A 134 -11.60 -14.16 -4.49
CA ILE A 134 -12.89 -14.03 -5.17
C ILE A 134 -13.01 -15.23 -6.13
N PRO A 135 -13.91 -16.21 -5.86
CA PRO A 135 -14.25 -17.13 -6.92
C PRO A 135 -14.90 -16.24 -7.97
N ILE A 136 -14.30 -16.21 -9.15
CA ILE A 136 -15.04 -15.86 -10.35
C ILE A 136 -16.22 -16.84 -10.33
N LYS A 137 -17.40 -16.43 -9.86
CA LYS A 137 -18.66 -17.10 -10.23
C LYS A 137 -18.85 -16.84 -11.72
N SER A 138 -17.94 -17.37 -12.53
CA SER A 138 -18.16 -17.58 -13.94
C SER A 138 -19.13 -18.74 -14.00
N LYS A 139 -20.29 -18.45 -14.58
CA LYS A 139 -21.44 -19.31 -14.84
C LYS A 139 -22.39 -19.38 -13.61
N ILE A 140 -23.70 -19.20 -13.74
CA ILE A 140 -24.60 -19.64 -14.82
C ILE A 140 -25.81 -18.68 -14.91
N LYS A 141 -26.04 -18.05 -16.05
CA LYS A 141 -27.21 -18.28 -16.94
C LYS A 141 -26.99 -17.57 -18.27
#